data_AF-A0A959WSL0-F1
#
_entry.id   AF-A0A959WSL0-F1
#
_cell.length_a   1.000
_cell.length_b   1.000
_cell.length_c   1.000
_cell.angle_alpha   90.00
_cell.angle_beta   90.00
_cell.angle_gamma   90.00
#
_symmetry.space_group_name_H-M   'P 1'
#
loop_
_entity.id
_entity.type
_entity.pdbx_description
1 polymer ?
#
loop_
_entity_poly.entity_id
_entity_poly.type
_entity_poly.pdbx_seq_one_letter_code
_entity_poly.pdbx_strand_id
1 'polypeptide(L)'
;PSRVRLVPPPCPEGAANCERAAGQIAYVERVDPDGDGDAHFVLISDESITGPGISVIDVEAGLRPDPLPRPGDLLAASGPVYEGSYGQRQIEADAVRARRVPRP
;
A
#
# COMPACT_ATOMS: atom_id res chain seq x y z
N PRO A 1 -4.95 19.95 12.08
CA PRO A 1 -5.27 19.63 10.67
C PRO A 1 -5.69 18.16 10.52
N SER A 2 -6.96 17.92 10.16
CA SER A 2 -7.44 16.58 9.80
C SER A 2 -6.71 16.14 8.52
N ARG A 3 -5.70 15.28 8.67
CA ARG A 3 -5.05 14.61 7.53
C ARG A 3 -6.17 13.89 6.79
N VAL A 4 -6.44 14.29 5.55
CA VAL A 4 -7.50 13.64 4.76
C VAL A 4 -7.09 12.19 4.57
N ARG A 5 -7.75 11.26 5.26
CA ARG A 5 -7.48 9.82 5.14
C ARG A 5 -8.24 9.25 3.95
N LEU A 6 -7.59 8.39 3.19
CA LEU A 6 -8.30 7.49 2.30
C LEU A 6 -8.95 6.39 3.13
N VAL A 7 -10.17 5.99 2.75
CA VAL A 7 -10.81 4.82 3.34
C VAL A 7 -10.29 3.59 2.59
N PRO A 8 -9.60 2.64 3.27
CA PRO A 8 -9.16 1.41 2.62
C PRO A 8 -10.34 0.64 2.03
N PRO A 9 -10.17 -0.07 0.91
CA PRO A 9 -11.15 -1.06 0.47
C PRO A 9 -11.43 -2.08 1.59
N PRO A 10 -12.63 -2.66 1.67
CA PRO A 10 -12.94 -3.69 2.66
C PRO A 10 -12.23 -5.00 2.33
N CYS A 11 -11.85 -5.75 3.36
CA CYS A 11 -11.47 -7.16 3.19
C CYS A 11 -12.70 -8.01 2.81
N PRO A 12 -12.54 -9.03 1.96
CA PRO A 12 -13.58 -10.03 1.74
C PRO A 12 -14.02 -10.70 3.05
N GLU A 13 -15.30 -11.02 3.17
CA GLU A 13 -15.81 -11.77 4.32
C GLU A 13 -15.15 -13.16 4.40
N GLY A 14 -14.67 -13.54 5.59
CA GLY A 14 -14.05 -14.84 5.83
C GLY A 14 -12.55 -14.93 5.47
N ALA A 15 -11.93 -13.84 5.00
CA ALA A 15 -10.48 -13.82 4.77
C ALA A 15 -9.71 -13.83 6.11
N ALA A 16 -8.95 -14.89 6.37
CA ALA A 16 -8.33 -15.13 7.68
C ALA A 16 -7.12 -14.25 8.00
N ASN A 17 -6.38 -13.79 6.99
CA ASN A 17 -5.17 -12.97 7.12
C ASN A 17 -5.25 -11.65 6.36
N CYS A 18 -6.45 -11.21 5.96
CA CYS A 18 -6.61 -9.93 5.26
C CYS A 18 -6.53 -8.76 6.24
N GLU A 19 -5.67 -7.81 5.92
CA GLU A 19 -5.53 -6.56 6.65
C GLU A 19 -5.80 -5.37 5.74
N ARG A 20 -5.94 -4.20 6.34
CA ARG A 20 -6.24 -2.94 5.66
C ARG A 20 -5.27 -1.89 6.16
N ALA A 21 -4.77 -1.05 5.26
CA ALA A 21 -3.94 0.08 5.64
C ALA A 21 -4.25 1.30 4.76
N ALA A 22 -4.22 2.49 5.36
CA ALA A 22 -4.25 3.75 4.63
C ALA A 22 -3.19 4.71 5.16
N GLY A 23 -2.49 5.38 4.25
CA GLY A 23 -1.40 6.26 4.64
C GLY A 23 -0.92 7.19 3.54
N GLN A 24 0.01 8.05 3.92
CA GLN A 24 0.79 8.82 2.97
C GLN A 24 1.96 7.97 2.47
N ILE A 25 2.21 7.99 1.17
CA ILE A 25 3.31 7.28 0.55
C ILE A 25 4.62 7.97 0.98
N ALA A 26 5.47 7.25 1.68
CA ALA A 26 6.84 7.66 1.99
C ALA A 26 7.82 7.26 0.89
N TYR A 27 7.63 6.05 0.33
CA TYR A 27 8.45 5.50 -0.73
C TYR A 27 7.59 4.70 -1.71
N VAL A 28 8.01 4.69 -2.97
CA VAL A 28 7.48 3.83 -4.01
C VAL A 28 8.64 3.31 -4.83
N GLU A 29 8.74 1.99 -4.96
CA GLU A 29 9.60 1.35 -5.93
C GLU A 29 8.95 1.48 -7.31
N ARG A 30 9.51 2.36 -8.15
CA ARG A 30 8.95 2.65 -9.48
C ARG A 30 9.45 1.72 -10.56
N VAL A 31 10.65 1.22 -10.36
CA VAL A 31 11.37 0.33 -11.26
C VAL A 31 11.38 -0.99 -10.52
N ASP A 32 10.51 -1.89 -10.96
CA ASP A 32 10.50 -3.25 -10.48
C ASP A 32 11.87 -3.90 -10.85
N PRO A 33 12.69 -4.28 -9.85
CA PRO A 33 14.03 -4.79 -10.08
C PRO A 33 14.10 -6.21 -10.67
N ASP A 34 13.05 -7.02 -10.51
CA ASP A 34 13.02 -8.43 -10.92
C ASP A 34 12.23 -8.69 -12.21
N GLY A 35 11.40 -7.72 -12.63
CA GLY A 35 10.80 -7.65 -13.95
C GLY A 35 9.38 -8.22 -14.05
N ASP A 36 8.72 -8.53 -12.93
CA ASP A 36 7.34 -9.02 -12.90
C ASP A 36 6.26 -7.92 -13.04
N GLY A 37 6.66 -6.67 -12.94
CA GLY A 37 5.88 -5.46 -13.12
C GLY A 37 5.13 -4.99 -11.88
N ASP A 38 5.44 -5.48 -10.68
CA ASP A 38 4.82 -5.01 -9.45
C ASP A 38 5.15 -3.53 -9.11
N ALA A 39 4.51 -3.05 -8.05
CA ALA A 39 4.86 -1.78 -7.44
C ALA A 39 4.79 -1.89 -5.92
N HIS A 40 5.94 -1.74 -5.27
CA HIS A 40 6.04 -1.72 -3.83
C HIS A 40 5.89 -0.31 -3.27
N PHE A 41 5.00 -0.13 -2.31
CA PHE A 41 4.77 1.13 -1.60
C PHE A 41 5.08 1.00 -0.12
N VAL A 42 5.72 2.03 0.44
CA VAL A 42 5.87 2.18 1.89
C VAL A 42 4.99 3.33 2.34
N LEU A 43 4.07 3.05 3.25
CA LEU A 43 3.14 4.03 3.80
C LEU A 43 3.55 4.44 5.20
N ILE A 44 3.39 5.73 5.51
CA ILE A 44 3.22 6.18 6.89
C ILE A 44 1.76 5.98 7.26
N SER A 45 1.51 5.01 8.14
CA SER A 45 0.18 4.47 8.43
C SER A 45 0.07 4.11 9.92
N ASP A 46 -1.10 4.27 10.52
CA ASP A 46 -1.29 3.91 11.94
C ASP A 46 -1.39 2.39 12.13
N GLU A 47 -1.82 1.68 11.10
CA GLU A 47 -2.08 0.24 11.08
C GLU A 47 -0.81 -0.60 11.29
N SER A 48 0.37 -0.02 11.02
CA SER A 48 1.68 -0.55 11.43
C SER A 48 1.91 -2.01 11.04
N ILE A 49 1.51 -2.41 9.83
CA ILE A 49 1.52 -3.81 9.39
C ILE A 49 2.94 -4.39 9.36
N THR A 50 3.88 -3.62 8.83
CA THR A 50 5.28 -4.01 8.68
C THR A 50 6.08 -3.69 9.93
N GLY A 51 5.80 -2.55 10.54
CA GLY A 51 6.45 -2.08 11.76
C GLY A 51 5.77 -0.81 12.30
N PRO A 52 6.23 -0.27 13.43
CA PRO A 52 5.58 0.88 14.06
C PRO A 52 5.45 2.08 13.11
N GLY A 53 4.22 2.47 12.78
CA GLY A 53 3.91 3.59 11.90
C GLY A 53 4.11 3.33 10.41
N ILE A 54 4.44 2.10 10.00
CA ILE A 54 4.80 1.76 8.62
C ILE A 54 4.05 0.51 8.14
N SER A 55 3.52 0.59 6.92
CA SER A 55 2.98 -0.56 6.20
C SER A 55 3.54 -0.61 4.79
N VAL A 56 4.07 -1.77 4.40
CA VAL A 56 4.47 -2.11 3.04
C VAL A 56 3.26 -2.71 2.33
N ILE A 57 2.97 -2.17 1.15
CA ILE A 57 1.93 -2.65 0.25
C ILE A 57 2.61 -3.09 -1.03
N ASP A 58 2.46 -4.37 -1.35
CA ASP A 58 2.83 -4.94 -2.62
C ASP A 58 1.61 -4.91 -3.56
N VAL A 59 1.80 -4.45 -4.78
CA VAL A 59 0.73 -4.22 -5.76
C VAL A 59 1.13 -4.85 -7.08
N GLU A 60 0.50 -5.97 -7.42
CA GLU A 60 0.71 -6.65 -8.69
C GLU A 60 0.44 -5.73 -9.89
N ALA A 61 1.07 -6.03 -11.02
CA ALA A 61 1.05 -5.18 -12.22
C ALA A 61 -0.37 -4.80 -12.69
N GLY A 62 -1.31 -5.73 -12.62
CA GLY A 62 -2.71 -5.53 -13.05
C GLY A 62 -3.52 -4.60 -12.13
N LEU A 63 -3.08 -4.41 -10.88
CA LEU A 63 -3.73 -3.57 -9.88
C LEU A 63 -3.07 -2.19 -9.75
N ARG A 64 -1.93 -1.96 -10.41
CA ARG A 64 -1.18 -0.71 -10.34
C ARG A 64 -2.04 0.49 -10.73
N PRO A 65 -2.14 1.52 -9.87
CA PRO A 65 -2.79 2.75 -10.27
C PRO A 65 -2.00 3.44 -11.40
N ASP A 66 -2.69 3.85 -12.46
CA ASP A 66 -2.13 4.63 -13.56
C ASP A 66 -2.70 6.06 -13.57
N PRO A 67 -1.85 7.10 -13.46
CA PRO A 67 -0.40 7.04 -13.27
C PRO A 67 0.02 6.67 -11.85
N LEU A 68 1.21 6.08 -11.76
CA LEU A 68 1.76 5.58 -10.50
C LEU A 68 1.90 6.72 -9.47
N PRO A 69 1.27 6.59 -8.28
CA PRO A 69 1.36 7.56 -7.21
C PRO A 69 2.81 7.84 -6.78
N ARG A 70 3.03 8.97 -6.13
CA ARG A 70 4.36 9.42 -5.70
C ARG A 70 4.45 9.67 -4.22
N PRO A 71 5.68 9.75 -3.66
CA PRO A 71 5.84 10.17 -2.28
C PRO A 71 5.10 11.48 -2.01
N GLY A 72 4.36 11.53 -0.91
CA GLY A 72 3.46 12.62 -0.55
C GLY A 72 2.00 12.42 -0.95
N ASP A 73 1.71 11.57 -1.95
CA ASP A 73 0.34 11.14 -2.27
C ASP A 73 -0.18 10.17 -1.22
N LEU A 74 -1.46 9.81 -1.33
CA LEU A 74 -2.10 8.86 -0.43
C LEU A 74 -2.43 7.56 -1.15
N LEU A 75 -2.27 6.46 -0.42
CA LEU A 75 -2.67 5.12 -0.83
C LEU A 75 -3.48 4.48 0.30
N ALA A 76 -4.46 3.68 -0.07
CA ALA A 76 -5.06 2.72 0.84
C ALA A 76 -5.27 1.40 0.14
N ALA A 77 -5.05 0.32 0.86
CA ALA A 77 -5.09 -1.03 0.31
C ALA A 77 -5.71 -2.01 1.30
N SER A 78 -6.15 -3.14 0.76
CA SER A 78 -6.53 -4.31 1.53
C SER A 78 -6.06 -5.56 0.81
N GLY A 79 -5.73 -6.58 1.59
CA GLY A 79 -5.34 -7.87 1.08
C GLY A 79 -4.69 -8.73 2.16
N PRO A 80 -4.37 -9.99 1.85
CA PRO A 80 -3.68 -10.87 2.77
C PRO A 80 -2.32 -10.31 3.19
N VAL A 81 -1.94 -10.60 4.43
CA VAL A 81 -0.59 -10.32 4.92
C VAL A 81 0.29 -11.55 4.81
N TYR A 82 1.42 -11.38 4.15
CA TYR A 82 2.48 -12.37 4.02
C TYR A 82 3.86 -11.77 4.37
N GLU A 83 4.86 -12.63 4.51
CA GLU A 83 6.25 -12.22 4.64
C GLU A 83 6.85 -12.02 3.25
N GLY A 84 7.33 -10.82 2.96
CA GLY A 84 8.07 -10.53 1.74
C GLY A 84 9.50 -11.09 1.78
N SER A 85 10.23 -10.93 0.68
CA SER A 85 11.56 -11.54 0.46
C SER A 85 12.64 -11.19 1.49
N TYR A 86 12.47 -10.11 2.26
CA TYR A 86 13.39 -9.71 3.34
C TYR A 86 12.85 -10.05 4.75
N GLY A 87 11.82 -10.88 4.85
CA GLY A 87 11.19 -11.27 6.11
C GLY A 87 10.27 -10.21 6.72
N GLN A 88 9.97 -9.14 5.98
CA GLN A 88 9.07 -8.09 6.40
C GLN A 88 7.61 -8.50 6.16
N ARG A 89 6.71 -8.21 7.10
CA ARG A 89 5.27 -8.37 6.85
C ARG A 89 4.79 -7.30 5.87
N GLN A 90 3.98 -7.68 4.88
CA GLN A 90 3.42 -6.76 3.89
C GLN A 90 2.00 -7.19 3.50
N ILE A 91 1.19 -6.22 3.06
CA ILE A 91 -0.09 -6.53 2.40
C ILE A 91 0.24 -6.82 0.93
N GLU A 92 -0.08 -8.02 0.46
CA GLU A 92 -0.22 -8.30 -0.97
C GLU A 92 -1.62 -7.81 -1.37
N ALA A 93 -1.69 -6.73 -2.14
CA ALA A 93 -2.95 -6.02 -2.33
C ALA A 93 -3.89 -6.74 -3.31
N ASP A 94 -5.11 -7.04 -2.85
CA ASP A 94 -6.22 -7.44 -3.72
C ASP A 94 -6.99 -6.22 -4.25
N ALA A 95 -6.92 -5.11 -3.51
CA ALA A 95 -7.59 -3.86 -3.86
C ALA A 95 -6.81 -2.65 -3.37
N VAL A 96 -6.72 -1.63 -4.23
CA VAL A 96 -6.07 -0.35 -3.91
C VAL A 96 -6.94 0.85 -4.26
N ARG A 97 -6.74 1.94 -3.54
CA ARG A 97 -7.23 3.27 -3.88
C ARG A 97 -6.10 4.25 -3.69
N ALA A 98 -5.87 5.10 -4.70
CA ALA A 98 -4.86 6.15 -4.63
C ALA A 98 -5.49 7.53 -4.82
N ARG A 99 -4.89 8.54 -4.19
CA ARG A 99 -5.24 9.94 -4.45
C ARG A 99 -3.99 10.79 -4.50
N ARG A 100 -3.80 11.47 -5.63
CA ARG A 100 -2.78 12.51 -5.76
C ARG A 100 -3.08 13.69 -4.84
N VAL A 101 -2.07 14.12 -4.10
CA VAL A 101 -2.14 15.33 -3.28
C VAL A 101 -1.41 16.42 -4.06
N PRO A 102 -2.10 17.52 -4.44
CA PRO A 102 -1.42 18.68 -5.01
C PRO A 102 -0.38 19.18 -4.02
N ARG A 103 0.85 19.40 -4.50
CA ARG A 103 1.80 20.17 -3.69
C ARG A 103 1.33 21.64 -3.67
N PRO A 104 1.43 22.34 -2.53
CA PRO A 104 1.29 23.79 -2.51
C PRO A 104 2.32 24.47 -3.40
#